data_AF-A0AAD6SXU1-F1
#
_entry.id   AF-A0AAD6SXU1-F1
#
_cell.length_a   1.000
_cell.length_b   1.000
_cell.length_c   1.000
_cell.angle_alpha   90.00
_cell.angle_beta   90.00
_cell.angle_gamma   90.00
#
_symmetry.space_group_name_H-M   'P 1'
#
loop_
_entity.id
_entity.type
_entity.pdbx_description
1 polymer ?
#
loop_
_entity_poly.entity_id
_entity_poly.type
_entity_poly.pdbx_seq_one_letter_code
_entity_poly.pdbx_strand_id
1 'polypeptide(L)'
;SIKGAFAVNPFLDIPAQLLAPLAPGETVRKNLLLKVENGGIDVDVHLIGEPTASASLPRNPTSGPMKVSEWSGRTQHTPTLRRPPFRATLVSKNGFTSLHLPPSFHGLLTIYINTGNLNAHIGLSAALGAHATILSEDSTSRAYFIGALGMGKWEGDRAEVRVERGRVRVQF
;
A
#
# COMPACT_ATOMS: atom_id res chain seq x y z
N SER A 1 19.50 5.27 3.46
CA SER A 1 18.15 5.60 2.95
C SER A 1 17.93 4.88 1.63
N ILE A 2 16.68 4.57 1.29
CA ILE A 2 16.32 4.00 -0.02
C ILE A 2 15.63 5.10 -0.80
N LYS A 3 16.08 5.33 -2.04
CA LYS A 3 15.46 6.30 -2.95
C LYS A 3 15.31 5.71 -4.33
N GLY A 4 14.31 6.14 -5.09
CA GLY A 4 14.15 5.80 -6.50
C GLY A 4 12.74 5.37 -6.88
N ALA A 5 12.59 4.82 -8.08
CA ALA A 5 11.30 4.33 -8.57
C ALA A 5 11.36 2.81 -8.77
N PHE A 6 10.31 2.12 -8.35
CA PHE A 6 10.16 0.68 -8.46
C PHE A 6 8.89 0.38 -9.25
N ALA A 7 8.97 -0.55 -10.20
CA ALA A 7 7.80 -1.02 -10.92
C ALA A 7 7.48 -2.46 -10.50
N VAL A 8 6.22 -2.72 -10.17
CA VAL A 8 5.68 -4.05 -9.88
C VAL A 8 4.78 -4.44 -11.04
N ASN A 9 5.14 -5.54 -11.71
CA ASN A 9 4.31 -6.15 -12.74
C ASN A 9 3.51 -7.33 -12.15
N PRO A 10 2.22 -7.15 -11.79
CA PRO A 10 1.40 -8.22 -11.24
C PRO A 10 1.02 -9.29 -12.28
N PHE A 11 1.29 -9.03 -13.57
CA PHE A 11 1.06 -9.95 -14.68
C PHE A 11 2.32 -10.72 -15.08
N LEU A 12 3.43 -10.56 -14.36
CA LEU A 12 4.64 -11.34 -14.61
C LEU A 12 4.45 -12.74 -14.02
N ASP A 13 4.34 -13.74 -14.89
CA ASP A 13 4.29 -15.14 -14.49
C ASP A 13 5.71 -15.68 -14.38
N ILE A 14 6.17 -15.92 -13.14
CA ILE A 14 7.49 -16.46 -12.86
C ILE A 14 7.32 -17.93 -12.45
N PRO A 15 7.89 -18.88 -13.21
CA PRO A 15 7.84 -20.29 -12.85
C PRO A 15 8.34 -20.54 -11.43
N ALA A 16 7.62 -21.38 -10.68
CA ALA A 16 7.92 -21.64 -9.27
C ALA A 16 9.35 -22.17 -9.04
N GLN A 17 9.94 -22.83 -10.04
CA GLN A 17 11.32 -23.34 -9.99
C GLN A 17 12.37 -22.23 -9.98
N LEU A 18 12.03 -21.03 -10.48
CA LEU A 18 12.92 -19.87 -10.49
C LEU A 18 12.74 -18.99 -9.25
N LEU A 19 11.75 -19.30 -8.41
CA LEU A 19 11.48 -18.56 -7.19
C LEU A 19 12.33 -19.10 -6.04
N ALA A 20 13.10 -18.23 -5.40
CA ALA A 20 13.81 -18.58 -4.15
C ALA A 20 12.83 -19.12 -3.10
N PRO A 21 13.15 -20.10 -2.26
CA PRO A 21 12.25 -20.60 -1.22
C PRO A 21 11.68 -19.47 -0.33
N LEU A 22 10.47 -19.65 0.21
CA LEU A 22 9.91 -18.71 1.19
C LEU A 22 10.77 -18.71 2.45
N ALA A 23 10.91 -17.55 3.08
CA ALA A 23 11.58 -17.47 4.38
C ALA A 23 10.78 -18.24 5.44
N PRO A 24 11.44 -18.76 6.50
CA PRO A 24 10.75 -19.46 7.59
C PRO A 24 9.61 -18.61 8.17
N GLY A 25 8.41 -19.18 8.20
CA GLY A 25 7.21 -18.50 8.70
C GLY A 25 6.51 -17.58 7.70
N GLU A 26 7.03 -17.42 6.48
CA GLU A 26 6.30 -16.74 5.41
C GLU A 26 5.38 -17.71 4.66
N THR A 27 4.10 -17.36 4.56
CA THR A 27 3.09 -18.13 3.80
C THR A 27 2.83 -17.56 2.41
N VAL A 28 3.23 -16.30 2.18
CA VAL A 28 2.97 -15.57 0.93
C VAL A 28 4.22 -14.79 0.52
N ARG A 29 4.60 -14.92 -0.75
CA ARG A 29 5.70 -14.13 -1.34
C ARG A 29 5.27 -12.69 -1.52
N LYS A 30 6.13 -11.77 -1.10
CA LYS A 30 5.92 -10.33 -1.31
C LYS A 30 6.40 -9.93 -2.70
N ASN A 31 5.63 -9.10 -3.39
CA ASN A 31 6.02 -8.56 -4.70
C ASN A 31 7.13 -7.52 -4.58
N LEU A 32 7.14 -6.76 -3.49
CA LEU A 32 8.16 -5.78 -3.17
C LEU A 32 8.30 -5.66 -1.65
N LEU A 33 9.55 -5.78 -1.17
CA LEU A 33 9.93 -5.56 0.22
C LEU A 33 11.02 -4.52 0.28
N LEU A 34 10.72 -3.37 0.88
CA LEU A 34 11.71 -2.32 1.13
C LEU A 34 11.92 -2.21 2.64
N LYS A 35 13.15 -2.45 3.10
CA LYS A 35 13.51 -2.39 4.52
C LYS A 35 14.69 -1.46 4.74
N VAL A 36 14.55 -0.54 5.68
CA VAL A 36 15.63 0.31 6.19
C VAL A 36 15.68 0.18 7.72
N GLU A 37 16.87 0.15 8.30
CA GLU A 37 17.05 0.15 9.76
C GLU A 37 17.29 1.55 10.31
N ASN A 38 18.12 2.34 9.62
CA ASN A 38 18.40 3.73 9.94
C ASN A 38 18.27 4.60 8.67
N GLY A 39 17.41 5.62 8.72
CA GLY A 39 17.14 6.56 7.62
C GLY A 39 15.71 6.44 7.08
N GLY A 40 15.43 7.09 5.94
CA GLY A 40 14.12 7.06 5.30
C GLY A 40 14.09 6.24 4.01
N ILE A 41 12.87 5.91 3.57
CA ILE A 41 12.57 5.36 2.25
C ILE A 41 11.70 6.40 1.53
N ASP A 42 12.21 6.91 0.41
CA ASP A 42 11.56 7.91 -0.43
C ASP A 42 11.55 7.39 -1.85
N VAL A 43 10.49 6.65 -2.18
CA VAL A 43 10.42 5.92 -3.45
C VAL A 43 9.06 6.07 -4.08
N ASP A 44 9.01 5.92 -5.40
CA ASP A 44 7.76 5.87 -6.16
C ASP A 44 7.52 4.43 -6.60
N VAL A 45 6.29 3.94 -6.45
CA VAL A 45 5.93 2.56 -6.79
C VAL A 45 4.88 2.55 -7.87
N HIS A 46 5.25 1.99 -9.02
CA HIS A 46 4.39 1.89 -10.18
C HIS A 46 3.83 0.47 -10.28
N LEU A 47 2.51 0.35 -10.29
CA LEU A 47 1.84 -0.90 -10.63
C LEU A 47 1.59 -0.92 -12.14
N ILE A 48 2.25 -1.85 -12.83
CA ILE A 48 2.07 -2.02 -14.28
C ILE A 48 0.68 -2.62 -14.52
N GLY A 49 -0.11 -1.95 -15.36
CA GLY A 49 -1.44 -2.39 -15.77
C GLY A 49 -1.40 -3.57 -16.73
N GLU A 50 -2.58 -4.13 -17.05
CA GLU A 50 -2.70 -5.23 -17.99
C GLU A 50 -2.02 -4.87 -19.33
N PRO A 51 -1.16 -5.74 -19.90
CA PRO A 51 -0.64 -5.50 -21.24
C PRO A 51 -1.82 -5.37 -22.18
N THR A 52 -1.91 -4.28 -22.94
CA THR A 52 -2.94 -4.13 -23.99
C THR A 52 -2.85 -5.35 -24.90
N ALA A 53 -3.88 -6.19 -24.84
CA ALA A 53 -3.90 -7.49 -25.50
C ALA A 53 -3.88 -7.33 -27.02
N SER A 54 -2.69 -7.47 -27.60
CA SER A 54 -2.52 -8.23 -28.82
C SER A 54 -2.08 -9.64 -28.37
N ALA A 55 -2.94 -10.64 -28.61
CA ALA A 55 -2.73 -12.08 -28.34
C ALA A 55 -2.99 -12.60 -26.90
N SER A 56 -4.24 -13.04 -26.72
CA SER A 56 -4.66 -14.33 -26.12
C SER A 56 -3.68 -15.08 -25.20
N LEU A 57 -4.00 -15.09 -23.89
CA LEU A 57 -4.06 -16.26 -22.99
C LEU A 57 -4.76 -15.80 -21.69
N PRO A 58 -5.64 -16.61 -21.05
CA PRO A 58 -6.23 -16.25 -19.77
C PRO A 58 -5.13 -16.26 -18.70
N ARG A 59 -4.69 -15.07 -18.28
CA ARG A 59 -3.66 -14.90 -17.24
C ARG A 59 -4.34 -14.52 -15.93
N ASN A 60 -4.22 -15.36 -14.90
CA ASN A 60 -4.73 -15.04 -13.56
C ASN A 60 -3.81 -13.98 -12.92
N PRO A 61 -4.31 -12.77 -12.64
CA PRO A 61 -3.48 -11.75 -12.00
C PRO A 61 -3.19 -12.14 -10.55
N THR A 62 -1.91 -12.18 -10.17
CA THR A 62 -1.49 -12.54 -8.80
C THR A 62 -1.42 -11.28 -7.93
N SER A 63 -2.44 -11.03 -7.12
CA SER A 63 -2.43 -9.94 -6.13
C SER A 63 -1.59 -10.32 -4.91
N GLY A 64 -0.30 -9.97 -4.91
CA GLY A 64 0.62 -10.21 -3.79
C GLY A 64 0.72 -9.03 -2.81
N PRO A 65 0.94 -9.26 -1.51
CA PRO A 65 1.17 -8.19 -0.53
C PRO A 65 2.52 -7.50 -0.75
N MET A 66 2.53 -6.18 -0.79
CA MET A 66 3.73 -5.34 -0.75
C MET A 66 3.95 -4.87 0.69
N LYS A 67 5.17 -5.03 1.22
CA LYS A 67 5.52 -4.54 2.55
C LYS A 67 6.67 -3.53 2.43
N VAL A 68 6.47 -2.35 2.97
CA VAL A 68 7.44 -1.26 3.06
C VAL A 68 7.65 -0.98 4.54
N SER A 69 8.86 -0.68 5.03
CA SER A 69 9.10 -0.46 6.47
C SER A 69 9.40 0.99 6.86
N GLU A 70 9.20 1.94 5.95
CA GLU A 70 9.27 3.39 6.16
C GLU A 70 8.89 3.99 4.80
N TRP A 71 8.20 5.12 4.70
CA TRP A 71 7.80 5.61 3.37
C TRP A 71 7.47 7.10 3.41
N SER A 72 8.03 7.85 2.48
CA SER A 72 7.62 9.19 2.08
C SER A 72 7.69 9.29 0.56
N GLY A 73 6.61 9.06 -0.19
CA GLY A 73 6.69 9.02 -1.67
C GLY A 73 5.34 9.00 -2.38
N ARG A 74 5.30 9.42 -3.66
CA ARG A 74 4.11 9.83 -4.44
C ARG A 74 3.69 8.72 -5.41
N THR A 75 2.63 7.95 -5.10
CA THR A 75 2.15 6.93 -6.06
C THR A 75 1.22 7.56 -7.09
N GLN A 76 1.54 7.48 -8.38
CA GLN A 76 0.60 7.85 -9.44
C GLN A 76 0.80 7.04 -10.73
N HIS A 77 -0.31 6.87 -11.44
CA HIS A 77 -0.52 6.41 -12.82
C HIS A 77 -0.55 4.90 -13.11
N THR A 78 -1.77 4.37 -13.20
CA THR A 78 -2.14 3.37 -14.22
C THR A 78 -3.35 3.94 -14.99
N PRO A 79 -3.28 4.14 -16.31
CA PRO A 79 -4.36 4.74 -17.09
C PRO A 79 -5.47 3.74 -17.48
N THR A 80 -5.47 2.50 -16.98
CA THR A 80 -6.41 1.44 -17.39
C THR A 80 -7.33 0.97 -16.26
N LEU A 81 -8.61 0.75 -16.61
CA LEU A 81 -9.72 0.32 -15.74
C LEU A 81 -9.59 -1.10 -15.14
N ARG A 82 -8.58 -1.87 -15.56
CA ARG A 82 -8.33 -3.24 -15.09
C ARG A 82 -6.95 -3.34 -14.46
N ARG A 83 -6.84 -2.86 -13.22
CA ARG A 83 -5.69 -3.18 -12.35
C ARG A 83 -6.15 -4.13 -11.25
N PRO A 84 -5.37 -5.17 -10.90
CA PRO A 84 -5.68 -5.95 -9.73
C PRO A 84 -5.60 -5.07 -8.47
N PRO A 85 -6.40 -5.37 -7.44
CA PRO A 85 -6.28 -4.71 -6.14
C PRO A 85 -4.85 -4.81 -5.62
N PHE A 86 -4.31 -3.71 -5.10
CA PHE A 86 -2.99 -3.74 -4.47
C PHE A 86 -3.08 -3.76 -2.96
N ARG A 87 -2.08 -4.36 -2.34
CA ARG A 87 -1.95 -4.39 -0.88
C ARG A 87 -0.60 -3.80 -0.49
N ALA A 88 -0.59 -2.70 0.23
CA ALA A 88 0.61 -2.08 0.77
C ALA A 88 0.57 -2.12 2.30
N THR A 89 1.65 -2.56 2.92
CA THR A 89 1.83 -2.54 4.38
C THR A 89 3.09 -1.75 4.70
N LEU A 90 2.95 -0.65 5.40
CA LEU A 90 3.99 0.27 5.79
C LEU A 90 4.29 0.08 7.28
N VAL A 91 5.54 -0.10 7.70
CA VAL A 91 5.89 -0.36 9.12
C VAL A 91 7.10 0.44 9.56
N SER A 92 6.91 1.62 10.14
CA SER A 92 8.00 2.44 10.70
C SER A 92 8.09 2.28 12.23
N LYS A 93 9.30 2.34 12.78
CA LYS A 93 9.51 2.40 14.23
C LYS A 93 9.38 3.84 14.73
N ASN A 94 10.16 4.76 14.18
CA ASN A 94 10.28 6.10 14.73
C ASN A 94 10.21 7.17 13.63
N GLY A 95 9.62 8.33 13.94
CA GLY A 95 9.79 9.54 13.13
C GLY A 95 8.57 9.93 12.30
N PHE A 96 8.79 10.33 11.05
CA PHE A 96 7.74 10.82 10.16
C PHE A 96 7.57 9.90 8.96
N THR A 97 6.34 9.46 8.74
CA THR A 97 5.95 8.56 7.65
C THR A 97 4.92 9.27 6.77
N SER A 98 5.14 9.36 5.46
CA SER A 98 4.26 10.05 4.51
C SER A 98 3.80 9.14 3.37
N LEU A 99 2.66 8.48 3.53
CA LEU A 99 2.05 7.68 2.47
C LEU A 99 1.36 8.56 1.44
N HIS A 100 1.77 8.50 0.17
CA HIS A 100 0.92 8.97 -0.89
C HIS A 100 0.30 7.75 -1.55
N LEU A 101 -1.00 7.85 -1.80
CA LEU A 101 -1.81 6.87 -2.49
C LEU A 101 -2.12 7.38 -3.89
N PRO A 102 -2.28 6.51 -4.89
CA PRO A 102 -2.72 6.99 -6.18
C PRO A 102 -4.15 7.54 -6.07
N PRO A 103 -4.54 8.54 -6.89
CA PRO A 103 -5.92 9.00 -6.95
C PRO A 103 -6.93 7.89 -7.32
N SER A 104 -6.45 6.81 -7.94
CA SER A 104 -7.23 5.60 -8.22
C SER A 104 -7.37 4.64 -7.04
N PHE A 105 -6.77 4.95 -5.88
CA PHE A 105 -6.92 4.16 -4.67
C PHE A 105 -8.38 4.18 -4.22
N HIS A 106 -8.97 2.99 -4.14
CA HIS A 106 -10.31 2.81 -3.62
C HIS A 106 -10.33 1.61 -2.69
N GLY A 107 -10.50 1.88 -1.40
CA GLY A 107 -10.39 0.81 -0.42
C GLY A 107 -10.01 1.16 1.00
N LEU A 108 -9.52 0.15 1.71
CA LEU A 108 -9.29 0.21 3.14
C LEU A 108 -7.89 0.75 3.46
N LEU A 109 -7.84 1.85 4.20
CA LEU A 109 -6.64 2.38 4.82
C LEU A 109 -6.71 2.18 6.33
N THR A 110 -5.79 1.41 6.90
CA THR A 110 -5.71 1.21 8.36
C THR A 110 -4.40 1.76 8.90
N ILE A 111 -4.47 2.65 9.87
CA ILE A 111 -3.31 3.28 10.49
C ILE A 111 -3.26 2.86 11.95
N TYR A 112 -2.15 2.27 12.36
CA TYR A 112 -1.83 1.88 13.73
C TYR A 112 -0.72 2.78 14.26
N ILE A 113 -0.96 3.41 15.41
CA ILE A 113 0.00 4.25 16.12
C ILE A 113 0.06 3.77 17.57
N ASN A 114 1.24 3.31 18.00
CA ASN A 114 1.42 2.70 19.31
C ASN A 114 1.62 3.72 20.46
N THR A 115 1.50 5.02 20.16
CA THR A 115 1.70 6.08 21.16
C THR A 115 0.77 7.27 20.96
N GLY A 116 0.23 7.77 22.07
CA GLY A 116 -0.33 9.11 22.17
C GLY A 116 -1.76 9.24 21.62
N ASN A 117 -2.14 10.48 21.33
CA ASN A 117 -3.45 10.84 20.79
C ASN A 117 -3.42 10.71 19.26
N LEU A 118 -4.25 9.83 18.68
CA LEU A 118 -4.32 9.60 17.24
C LEU A 118 -4.46 10.90 16.41
N ASN A 119 -5.19 11.89 16.89
CA ASN A 119 -5.37 13.17 16.20
C ASN A 119 -4.08 14.00 16.13
N ALA A 120 -3.16 13.83 17.07
CA ALA A 120 -1.86 14.49 17.05
C ALA A 120 -0.84 13.79 16.11
N HIS A 121 -1.15 12.55 15.72
CA HIS A 121 -0.23 11.68 15.00
C HIS A 121 -0.68 11.34 13.57
N ILE A 122 -1.97 11.37 13.26
CA ILE A 122 -2.53 11.09 11.94
C ILE A 122 -2.94 12.38 11.26
N GLY A 123 -2.32 12.68 10.12
CA GLY A 123 -2.73 13.76 9.21
C GLY A 123 -3.17 13.21 7.86
N LEU A 124 -4.40 13.48 7.46
CA LEU A 124 -4.84 13.25 6.07
C LEU A 124 -4.75 14.57 5.30
N SER A 125 -4.36 14.53 4.02
CA SER A 125 -4.52 15.69 3.15
C SER A 125 -6.00 16.02 2.96
N ALA A 126 -6.31 17.29 2.68
CA ALA A 126 -7.70 17.72 2.46
C ALA A 126 -8.40 16.91 1.35
N ALA A 127 -7.67 16.64 0.25
CA ALA A 127 -8.21 15.87 -0.87
C ALA A 127 -8.53 14.42 -0.47
N LEU A 128 -7.64 13.75 0.28
CA LEU A 128 -7.89 12.40 0.76
C LEU A 128 -9.01 12.38 1.80
N GLY A 129 -9.00 13.33 2.74
CA GLY A 129 -10.00 13.48 3.78
C GLY A 129 -11.42 13.65 3.22
N ALA A 130 -11.58 14.35 2.09
CA ALA A 130 -12.87 14.49 1.41
C ALA A 130 -13.45 13.16 0.90
N HIS A 131 -12.61 12.13 0.72
CA HIS A 131 -13.01 10.80 0.26
C HIS A 131 -12.91 9.74 1.37
N ALA A 132 -12.52 10.13 2.59
CA ALA A 132 -12.25 9.21 3.68
C ALA A 132 -13.46 9.13 4.62
N THR A 133 -13.98 7.91 4.79
CA THR A 133 -14.99 7.59 5.80
C THR A 133 -14.35 6.79 6.93
N ILE A 134 -14.44 7.25 8.17
CA ILE A 134 -13.95 6.47 9.32
C ILE A 134 -14.87 5.25 9.50
N LEU A 135 -14.28 4.06 9.48
CA LEU A 135 -14.99 2.80 9.73
C LEU A 135 -14.89 2.38 11.19
N SER A 136 -13.72 2.57 11.80
CA SER A 136 -13.47 2.22 13.19
C SER A 136 -12.31 3.04 13.73
N GLU A 137 -12.35 3.28 15.04
CA GLU A 137 -11.28 3.95 15.78
C GLU A 137 -11.19 3.32 17.17
N ASP A 138 -9.97 3.05 17.60
CA ASP A 138 -9.63 2.66 18.97
C ASP A 138 -8.51 3.56 19.51
N SER A 139 -7.94 3.25 20.68
CA SER A 139 -6.88 4.07 21.29
C SER A 139 -5.56 4.09 20.51
N THR A 140 -5.35 3.14 19.62
CA THR A 140 -4.10 2.86 18.91
C THR A 140 -4.25 2.74 17.40
N SER A 141 -5.48 2.74 16.88
CA SER A 141 -5.72 2.53 15.46
C SER A 141 -6.93 3.28 14.94
N ARG A 142 -6.87 3.63 13.65
CA ARG A 142 -7.98 4.21 12.91
C ARG A 142 -8.05 3.60 11.52
N ALA A 143 -9.23 3.08 11.18
CA ALA A 143 -9.53 2.54 9.88
C ALA A 143 -10.40 3.52 9.09
N TYR A 144 -9.99 3.76 7.86
CA TYR A 144 -10.69 4.58 6.88
C TYR A 144 -11.06 3.72 5.68
N PHE A 145 -12.23 3.98 5.12
CA PHE A 145 -12.55 3.62 3.76
C PHE A 145 -12.35 4.84 2.86
N ILE A 146 -11.54 4.70 1.82
CA ILE A 146 -11.29 5.74 0.83
C ILE A 146 -12.14 5.45 -0.41
N GLY A 147 -13.05 6.36 -0.73
CA GLY A 147 -14.01 6.25 -1.82
C GLY A 147 -15.43 5.89 -1.35
N ALA A 148 -16.28 5.46 -2.29
CA ALA A 148 -17.67 5.08 -2.01
C ALA A 148 -17.80 3.62 -1.52
N LEU A 149 -18.43 3.43 -0.35
CA LEU A 149 -18.85 2.12 0.15
C LEU A 149 -20.08 1.64 -0.60
N GLY A 150 -19.96 0.56 -1.38
CA GLY A 150 -21.09 -0.11 -2.02
C GLY A 150 -21.80 -1.09 -1.08
N MET A 151 -23.02 -1.47 -1.42
CA MET A 151 -23.75 -2.55 -0.73
C MET A 151 -23.23 -3.91 -1.24
N GLY A 152 -22.19 -4.45 -0.61
CA GLY A 152 -21.64 -5.76 -0.98
C GLY A 152 -20.31 -6.08 -0.28
N LYS A 153 -19.83 -7.32 -0.47
CA LYS A 153 -18.49 -7.71 -0.02
C LYS A 153 -17.46 -6.91 -0.81
N TRP A 154 -16.75 -6.02 -0.13
CA TRP A 154 -15.75 -5.17 -0.77
C TRP A 154 -14.48 -5.96 -1.09
N GLU A 155 -14.03 -5.85 -2.34
CA GLU A 155 -12.73 -6.33 -2.83
C GLU A 155 -12.04 -5.16 -3.54
N GLY A 156 -10.94 -4.67 -2.98
CA GLY A 156 -10.24 -3.48 -3.50
C GLY A 156 -8.90 -3.26 -2.83
N ASP A 157 -8.37 -2.04 -2.98
CA ASP A 157 -7.04 -1.69 -2.53
C ASP A 157 -6.93 -1.69 -1.00
N ARG A 158 -5.81 -2.17 -0.47
CA ARG A 158 -5.56 -2.17 0.97
C ARG A 158 -4.25 -1.47 1.27
N ALA A 159 -4.31 -0.46 2.11
CA ALA A 159 -3.14 0.19 2.68
C ALA A 159 -3.16 0.00 4.20
N GLU A 160 -2.06 -0.45 4.75
CA GLU A 160 -1.86 -0.59 6.19
C GLU A 160 -0.62 0.21 6.56
N VAL A 161 -0.69 1.04 7.59
CA VAL A 161 0.43 1.82 8.10
C VAL A 161 0.56 1.53 9.59
N ARG A 162 1.71 1.04 10.02
CA ARG A 162 2.04 0.78 11.41
C ARG A 162 3.21 1.67 11.79
N VAL A 163 3.01 2.50 12.79
CA VAL A 163 4.05 3.39 13.35
C VAL A 163 4.12 3.18 14.85
N GLU A 164 5.31 2.86 15.36
CA GLU A 164 5.48 2.68 16.80
C GLU A 164 5.50 4.03 17.54
N ARG A 165 6.34 4.98 17.09
CA ARG A 165 6.43 6.34 17.63
C ARG A 165 6.63 7.37 16.54
N GLY A 166 5.61 8.13 16.20
CA GLY A 166 5.80 9.08 15.11
C GLY A 166 4.53 9.71 14.61
N ARG A 167 4.66 10.39 13.47
CA ARG A 167 3.52 10.97 12.76
C ARG A 167 3.39 10.31 11.40
N VAL A 168 2.14 10.11 11.01
CA VAL A 168 1.75 9.61 9.70
C VAL A 168 1.04 10.74 8.96
N ARG A 169 1.51 11.05 7.75
CA ARG A 169 0.76 11.83 6.78
C ARG A 169 0.31 10.90 5.67
N VAL A 170 -0.97 10.97 5.30
CA VAL A 170 -1.49 10.26 4.13
C VAL A 170 -2.08 11.26 3.15
N GLN A 171 -1.74 11.13 1.88
CA GLN A 171 -2.21 12.02 0.82
C GLN A 171 -2.44 11.27 -0.49
N PHE A 172 -3.05 11.94 -1.46
CA PHE A 172 -2.98 11.52 -2.85
C PHE A 172 -1.66 11.97 -3.51
#